data_AF-A0A955Q6E4-F1
#
_entry.id   AF-A0A955Q6E4-F1
#
_cell.length_a   1.000
_cell.length_b   1.000
_cell.length_c   1.000
_cell.angle_alpha   90.00
_cell.angle_beta   90.00
_cell.angle_gamma   90.00
#
_symmetry.space_group_name_H-M   'P 1'
#
loop_
_entity.id
_entity.type
_entity.pdbx_description
1 polymer ?
#
loop_
_entity_poly.entity_id
_entity_poly.type
_entity_poly.pdbx_seq_one_letter_code
_entity_poly.pdbx_strand_id
1 'polypeptide(L)'
;MRFITLTLGACLLMTSIHAQPIFSNASSGEGINHINGSGSPGSGVSFVDFNGDGLDDLTLATEGGQALQFYLNNNGINFQSMTPIVDDQSEVKQVLWVDYDNDGDKDLFLAVLDAPNRLYRNDGELSFTEVTESAGLPTDDHRTFGACFGDINRDGWLDLYYGERKMENGQPANRNRLLRNKADGTFTEWLTRLKKAHLPIFDDFGLQPFSDPVKRTMLHILEDRYEHAATIFSSQLPVAQ
;
A
#
# COMPACT_ATOMS: atom_id res chain seq x y z
N MET A 1 -53.86 53.38 -41.94
CA MET A 1 -53.10 53.38 -40.67
C MET A 1 -52.36 52.06 -40.55
N ARG A 2 -51.03 52.06 -40.49
CA ARG A 2 -50.23 50.84 -40.28
C ARG A 2 -50.15 50.55 -38.79
N PHE A 3 -50.50 49.33 -38.38
CA PHE A 3 -50.29 48.82 -37.02
C PHE A 3 -48.89 48.19 -36.92
N ILE A 4 -48.13 48.58 -35.90
CA ILE A 4 -46.83 47.99 -35.57
C ILE A 4 -47.07 47.06 -34.38
N THR A 5 -46.86 45.76 -34.58
CA THR A 5 -46.89 44.76 -33.50
C THR A 5 -45.49 44.67 -32.91
N LEU A 6 -45.30 45.09 -31.65
CA LEU A 6 -44.08 44.83 -30.89
C LEU A 6 -44.18 43.47 -30.22
N THR A 7 -43.29 42.54 -30.58
CA THR A 7 -43.11 41.28 -29.87
C THR A 7 -41.97 41.45 -28.88
N LEU A 8 -42.26 41.41 -27.57
CA LEU A 8 -41.25 41.41 -26.52
C LEU A 8 -40.69 39.98 -26.36
N GLY A 9 -39.46 39.74 -26.78
CA GLY A 9 -38.75 38.48 -26.51
C GLY A 9 -38.16 38.50 -25.10
N ALA A 10 -38.69 37.69 -24.19
CA ALA A 10 -38.07 37.47 -22.88
C ALA A 10 -36.89 36.49 -23.03
N CYS A 11 -35.68 37.00 -22.83
CA CYS A 11 -34.46 36.20 -22.81
C CYS A 11 -34.34 35.51 -21.43
N LEU A 12 -34.62 34.20 -21.37
CA LEU A 12 -34.34 33.40 -20.17
C LEU A 12 -32.82 33.18 -20.08
N LEU A 13 -32.15 33.91 -19.20
CA LEU A 13 -30.77 33.64 -18.82
C LEU A 13 -30.76 32.38 -17.94
N MET A 14 -30.36 31.24 -18.52
CA MET A 14 -30.01 30.06 -17.73
C MET A 14 -28.66 30.33 -17.06
N THR A 15 -28.69 30.70 -15.78
CA THR A 15 -27.49 30.71 -14.93
C THR A 15 -27.28 29.29 -14.41
N SER A 16 -26.15 28.67 -14.77
CA SER A 16 -25.71 27.43 -14.15
C SER A 16 -25.48 27.68 -12.65
N ILE A 17 -26.31 27.09 -11.79
CA ILE A 17 -26.05 27.05 -10.35
C ILE A 17 -25.00 25.97 -10.12
N HIS A 18 -23.78 26.37 -9.78
CA HIS A 18 -22.77 25.46 -9.27
C HIS A 18 -22.89 25.45 -7.74
N ALA A 19 -23.46 24.38 -7.18
CA ALA A 19 -23.37 24.12 -5.75
C ALA A 19 -22.01 23.48 -5.46
N GLN A 20 -21.24 24.04 -4.52
CA GLN A 20 -20.07 23.37 -3.97
C GLN A 20 -20.53 22.34 -2.93
N PRO A 21 -19.98 21.12 -2.92
CA PRO A 21 -20.25 20.18 -1.85
C PRO A 21 -19.69 20.74 -0.54
N ILE A 22 -20.54 20.80 0.49
CA ILE A 22 -20.14 21.12 1.87
C ILE A 22 -19.89 19.80 2.57
N PHE A 23 -18.70 19.63 3.14
CA PHE A 23 -18.37 18.48 3.96
C PHE A 23 -18.51 18.83 5.45
N SER A 24 -19.11 17.94 6.21
CA SER A 24 -19.18 18.01 7.67
C SER A 24 -18.65 16.72 8.26
N ASN A 25 -17.96 16.80 9.40
CA ASN A 25 -17.56 15.60 10.12
C ASN A 25 -18.82 14.88 10.64
N ALA A 26 -18.99 13.61 10.25
CA ALA A 26 -20.07 12.74 10.68
C ALA A 26 -19.61 11.62 11.64
N SER A 27 -18.30 11.50 11.92
CA SER A 27 -17.70 10.31 12.55
C SER A 27 -18.39 9.89 13.84
N SER A 28 -18.62 10.83 14.77
CA SER A 28 -19.29 10.55 16.04
C SER A 28 -20.75 10.13 15.88
N GLY A 29 -21.44 10.65 14.86
CA GLY A 29 -22.81 10.26 14.52
C GLY A 29 -22.89 8.82 14.00
N GLU A 30 -21.84 8.38 13.31
CA GLU A 30 -21.69 7.02 12.77
C GLU A 30 -21.05 6.04 13.76
N GLY A 31 -20.83 6.43 15.03
CA GLY A 31 -20.24 5.56 16.06
C GLY A 31 -18.70 5.52 16.09
N ILE A 32 -18.03 6.29 15.23
CA ILE A 32 -16.55 6.39 15.16
C ILE A 32 -16.10 7.56 16.05
N ASN A 33 -15.78 7.23 17.30
CA ASN A 33 -15.43 8.23 18.33
C ASN A 33 -13.94 8.31 18.65
N HIS A 34 -13.10 7.46 18.03
CA HIS A 34 -11.68 7.48 18.30
C HIS A 34 -10.99 8.71 17.68
N ILE A 35 -10.05 9.27 18.43
CA ILE A 35 -9.14 10.31 17.99
C ILE A 35 -7.75 9.71 18.13
N ASN A 36 -7.00 9.66 17.03
CA ASN A 36 -5.69 9.02 16.88
C ASN A 36 -4.65 9.39 17.96
N GLY A 37 -4.89 10.47 18.71
CA GLY A 37 -4.01 10.99 19.74
C GLY A 37 -3.88 12.50 19.65
N SER A 38 -2.87 13.03 20.35
CA SER A 38 -2.52 14.46 20.33
C SER A 38 -1.21 14.74 19.60
N GLY A 39 -0.47 13.68 19.24
CA GLY A 39 0.75 13.77 18.44
C GLY A 39 0.48 14.11 16.97
N SER A 40 1.46 14.75 16.34
CA SER A 40 1.53 15.01 14.90
C SER A 40 2.67 14.17 14.33
N PRO A 41 2.52 13.49 13.18
CA PRO A 41 1.41 13.48 12.21
C PRO A 41 0.36 12.38 12.47
N GLY A 42 -0.86 12.61 11.97
CA GLY A 42 -1.97 11.65 12.00
C GLY A 42 -1.65 10.32 11.31
N SER A 43 -2.43 9.29 11.65
CA SER A 43 -2.21 7.92 11.19
C SER A 43 -3.21 7.50 10.10
N GLY A 44 -2.86 6.45 9.37
CA GLY A 44 -3.68 5.91 8.28
C GLY A 44 -4.96 5.22 8.76
N VAL A 45 -5.85 4.95 7.80
CA VAL A 45 -7.10 4.20 8.00
C VAL A 45 -7.28 3.22 6.85
N SER A 46 -8.07 2.16 7.05
CA SER A 46 -8.38 1.19 6.01
C SER A 46 -9.87 0.82 6.01
N PHE A 47 -10.45 0.69 4.83
CA PHE A 47 -11.78 0.11 4.60
C PHE A 47 -11.63 -1.23 3.87
N VAL A 48 -11.99 -2.32 4.52
CA VAL A 48 -11.98 -3.68 3.97
C VAL A 48 -13.01 -4.51 4.72
N ASP A 49 -13.77 -5.33 4.00
CA ASP A 49 -14.55 -6.44 4.57
C ASP A 49 -13.60 -7.49 5.17
N PHE A 50 -13.16 -7.26 6.41
CA PHE A 50 -12.21 -8.16 7.07
C PHE A 50 -12.91 -9.33 7.76
N ASN A 51 -14.21 -9.22 8.04
CA ASN A 51 -14.98 -10.26 8.71
C ASN A 51 -15.70 -11.21 7.72
N GLY A 52 -15.73 -10.88 6.43
CA GLY A 52 -16.33 -11.68 5.36
C GLY A 52 -17.85 -11.57 5.26
N ASP A 53 -18.48 -10.53 5.83
CA ASP A 53 -19.93 -10.33 5.81
C ASP A 53 -20.44 -9.62 4.54
N GLY A 54 -19.53 -9.20 3.66
CA GLY A 54 -19.82 -8.51 2.41
C GLY A 54 -19.87 -6.99 2.53
N LEU A 55 -19.55 -6.42 3.70
CA LEU A 55 -19.51 -4.99 3.95
C LEU A 55 -18.10 -4.54 4.34
N ASP A 56 -17.66 -3.41 3.77
CA ASP A 56 -16.38 -2.84 4.18
C ASP A 56 -16.45 -2.35 5.64
N ASP A 57 -15.59 -2.93 6.47
CA ASP A 57 -15.35 -2.55 7.85
C ASP A 57 -14.23 -1.50 7.94
N LEU A 58 -14.05 -0.87 9.11
CA LEU A 58 -13.09 0.21 9.29
C LEU A 58 -12.01 -0.15 10.32
N THR A 59 -10.75 0.06 9.94
CA THR A 59 -9.60 -0.03 10.85
C THR A 59 -8.87 1.30 10.91
N LEU A 60 -8.54 1.76 12.11
CA LEU A 60 -7.76 2.97 12.35
C LEU A 60 -6.40 2.59 12.93
N ALA A 61 -5.35 3.10 12.29
CA ALA A 61 -4.03 3.18 12.91
C ALA A 61 -4.06 4.14 14.11
N THR A 62 -3.16 3.94 15.07
CA THR A 62 -3.13 4.67 16.34
C THR A 62 -1.74 5.21 16.67
N GLU A 63 -1.69 6.18 17.59
CA GLU A 63 -0.43 6.64 18.19
C GLU A 63 0.19 5.55 19.08
N GLY A 64 1.51 5.58 19.25
CA GLY A 64 2.23 4.62 20.09
C GLY A 64 1.67 4.58 21.53
N GLY A 65 1.56 3.37 22.08
CA GLY A 65 0.92 3.09 23.37
C GLY A 65 -0.60 2.92 23.31
N GLN A 66 -1.21 3.02 22.13
CA GLN A 66 -2.63 2.75 21.93
C GLN A 66 -2.82 1.58 20.97
N ALA A 67 -3.71 0.66 21.32
CA ALA A 67 -4.09 -0.42 20.42
C ALA A 67 -4.85 0.11 19.20
N LEU A 68 -4.64 -0.54 18.05
CA LEU A 68 -5.42 -0.32 16.83
C LEU A 68 -6.92 -0.37 17.11
N GLN A 69 -7.69 0.45 16.39
CA GLN A 69 -9.14 0.46 16.52
C GLN A 69 -9.78 -0.25 15.33
N PHE A 70 -10.70 -1.15 15.64
CA PHE A 70 -11.45 -1.91 14.65
C PHE A 70 -12.94 -1.64 14.84
N TYR A 71 -13.64 -1.51 13.73
CA TYR A 71 -15.05 -1.17 13.69
C TYR A 71 -15.77 -2.01 12.64
N LEU A 72 -16.83 -2.69 13.06
CA LEU A 72 -17.71 -3.43 12.18
C LEU A 72 -18.76 -2.52 11.56
N ASN A 73 -18.99 -2.67 10.27
CA ASN A 73 -20.05 -1.99 9.55
C ASN A 73 -21.38 -2.71 9.77
N ASN A 74 -22.29 -2.06 10.49
CA ASN A 74 -23.60 -2.63 10.81
C ASN A 74 -24.61 -2.34 9.69
N ASN A 75 -24.45 -2.99 8.53
CA ASN A 75 -25.34 -2.87 7.38
C ASN A 75 -25.54 -1.43 6.87
N GLY A 76 -24.50 -0.61 6.93
CA GLY A 76 -24.54 0.80 6.50
C GLY A 76 -25.35 1.72 7.41
N ILE A 77 -25.76 1.25 8.60
CA ILE A 77 -26.47 2.08 9.59
C ILE A 77 -25.46 2.89 10.41
N ASN A 78 -24.40 2.24 10.87
CA ASN A 78 -23.33 2.83 11.68
C ASN A 78 -22.13 1.86 11.77
N PHE A 79 -21.09 2.30 12.46
CA PHE A 79 -19.94 1.50 12.86
C PHE A 79 -20.01 1.12 14.34
N GLN A 80 -19.78 -0.15 14.64
CA GLN A 80 -19.67 -0.67 16.00
C GLN A 80 -18.21 -1.00 16.30
N SER A 81 -17.63 -0.38 17.33
CA SER A 81 -16.28 -0.73 17.80
C SER A 81 -16.24 -2.18 18.30
N MET A 82 -15.17 -2.89 17.95
CA MET A 82 -14.86 -4.21 18.48
C MET A 82 -13.62 -4.16 19.39
N THR A 83 -13.48 -5.18 20.22
CA THR A 83 -12.23 -5.41 20.95
C THR A 83 -11.09 -5.62 19.96
N PRO A 84 -9.89 -5.03 20.17
CA PRO A 84 -8.75 -5.25 19.30
C PRO A 84 -8.46 -6.74 19.10
N ILE A 85 -8.32 -7.15 17.84
CA ILE A 85 -8.03 -8.54 17.41
C ILE A 85 -6.53 -8.82 17.25
N VAL A 86 -5.71 -7.76 17.29
CA VAL A 86 -4.26 -7.83 17.39
C VAL A 86 -3.81 -6.95 18.56
N ASP A 87 -2.79 -7.41 19.30
CA ASP A 87 -2.17 -6.67 20.40
C ASP A 87 -0.85 -6.04 19.94
N ASP A 88 -0.96 -4.92 19.21
CA ASP A 88 0.18 -4.06 18.86
C ASP A 88 -0.08 -2.65 19.39
N GLN A 89 0.93 -2.10 20.08
CA GLN A 89 0.90 -0.73 20.63
C GLN A 89 2.00 0.14 20.02
N SER A 90 2.54 -0.26 18.87
CA SER A 90 3.49 0.54 18.13
C SER A 90 2.79 1.77 17.53
N GLU A 91 3.57 2.80 17.17
CA GLU A 91 3.02 3.93 16.44
C GLU A 91 2.84 3.57 14.96
N VAL A 92 1.63 3.14 14.60
CA VAL A 92 1.30 2.69 13.25
C VAL A 92 0.95 3.88 12.37
N LYS A 93 1.54 3.96 11.18
CA LYS A 93 1.29 5.00 10.18
C LYS A 93 0.38 4.56 9.05
N GLN A 94 0.36 3.27 8.74
CA GLN A 94 -0.56 2.70 7.77
C GLN A 94 -0.91 1.28 8.19
N VAL A 95 -2.19 0.94 8.04
CA VAL A 95 -2.70 -0.42 8.13
C VAL A 95 -3.05 -0.86 6.71
N LEU A 96 -2.66 -2.07 6.34
CA LEU A 96 -3.03 -2.71 5.09
C LEU A 96 -3.59 -4.09 5.38
N TRP A 97 -4.84 -4.31 4.97
CA TRP A 97 -5.40 -5.65 4.87
C TRP A 97 -4.98 -6.27 3.54
N VAL A 98 -4.53 -7.51 3.58
CA VAL A 98 -3.99 -8.22 2.40
C VAL A 98 -4.22 -9.71 2.58
N ASP A 99 -4.41 -10.46 1.51
CA ASP A 99 -4.33 -11.92 1.53
C ASP A 99 -2.96 -12.28 0.94
N TYR A 100 -1.92 -12.38 1.79
CA TYR A 100 -0.55 -12.50 1.29
C TYR A 100 -0.15 -13.94 1.00
N ASP A 101 -0.83 -14.91 1.62
CA ASP A 101 -0.57 -16.33 1.42
C ASP A 101 -1.65 -17.06 0.59
N ASN A 102 -2.60 -16.31 0.03
CA ASN A 102 -3.65 -16.77 -0.89
C ASN A 102 -4.55 -17.86 -0.29
N ASP A 103 -4.80 -17.80 1.02
CA ASP A 103 -5.68 -18.75 1.72
C ASP A 103 -7.15 -18.30 1.76
N GLY A 104 -7.41 -17.06 1.35
CA GLY A 104 -8.73 -16.47 1.16
C GLY A 104 -9.21 -15.62 2.33
N ASP A 105 -8.53 -15.62 3.48
CA ASP A 105 -8.83 -14.69 4.55
C ASP A 105 -8.06 -13.36 4.38
N LYS A 106 -8.09 -12.49 5.38
CA LYS A 106 -7.39 -11.19 5.33
C LYS A 106 -6.38 -11.13 6.46
N ASP A 107 -5.12 -11.07 6.09
CA ASP A 107 -3.97 -10.75 6.91
C ASP A 107 -3.82 -9.25 7.14
N LEU A 108 -2.96 -8.89 8.09
CA LEU A 108 -2.76 -7.51 8.51
C LEU A 108 -1.28 -7.11 8.46
N PHE A 109 -0.95 -6.15 7.61
CA PHE A 109 0.37 -5.50 7.59
C PHE A 109 0.31 -4.12 8.23
N LEU A 110 1.27 -3.83 9.11
CA LEU A 110 1.41 -2.54 9.79
C LEU A 110 2.72 -1.87 9.40
N ALA A 111 2.62 -0.66 8.82
CA ALA A 111 3.75 0.24 8.64
C ALA A 111 3.97 1.03 9.93
N VAL A 112 5.15 0.90 10.53
CA VAL A 112 5.44 1.43 11.87
C VAL A 112 6.46 2.56 11.83
N LEU A 113 6.28 3.60 12.68
CA LEU A 113 7.10 4.81 12.65
C LEU A 113 8.51 4.64 13.22
N ASP A 114 8.71 3.92 14.31
CA ASP A 114 10.01 3.85 15.01
C ASP A 114 10.26 2.44 15.58
N ALA A 115 9.80 1.42 14.86
CA ALA A 115 10.03 0.01 15.15
C ALA A 115 9.90 -0.79 13.84
N PRO A 116 10.21 -2.10 13.82
CA PRO A 116 10.04 -2.88 12.61
C PRO A 116 8.57 -2.92 12.21
N ASN A 117 8.31 -3.02 10.90
CA ASN A 117 6.96 -3.27 10.41
C ASN A 117 6.42 -4.59 10.99
N ARG A 118 5.10 -4.76 10.99
CA ARG A 118 4.47 -6.00 11.45
C ARG A 118 3.71 -6.67 10.32
N LEU A 119 3.78 -7.99 10.27
CA LEU A 119 2.88 -8.83 9.49
C LEU A 119 2.21 -9.81 10.44
N TYR A 120 0.88 -9.78 10.46
CA TYR A 120 0.06 -10.73 11.18
C TYR A 120 -0.68 -11.59 10.17
N ARG A 121 -0.48 -12.90 10.24
CA ARG A 121 -1.26 -13.87 9.47
C ARG A 121 -2.57 -14.13 10.19
N ASN A 122 -3.68 -14.13 9.49
CA ASN A 122 -4.95 -14.59 10.02
C ASN A 122 -5.00 -16.13 9.91
N ASP A 123 -5.33 -16.80 11.01
CA ASP A 123 -5.42 -18.25 11.11
C ASP A 123 -6.89 -18.71 10.97
N GLY A 124 -7.73 -17.85 10.39
CA GLY A 124 -9.18 -17.96 10.35
C GLY A 124 -9.90 -17.33 11.56
N GLU A 125 -11.18 -16.97 11.34
CA GLU A 125 -12.08 -16.43 12.37
C GLU A 125 -11.51 -15.20 13.13
N LEU A 126 -10.72 -14.37 12.44
CA LEU A 126 -10.03 -13.20 13.00
C LEU A 126 -9.07 -13.54 14.15
N SER A 127 -8.49 -14.72 14.13
CA SER A 127 -7.40 -15.13 15.03
C SER A 127 -6.06 -14.86 14.37
N PHE A 128 -5.19 -14.05 14.97
CA PHE A 128 -3.95 -13.64 14.32
C PHE A 128 -2.69 -14.19 14.99
N THR A 129 -1.73 -14.59 14.17
CA THR A 129 -0.34 -14.89 14.56
C THR A 129 0.60 -13.84 13.98
N GLU A 130 1.46 -13.27 14.82
CA GLU A 130 2.54 -12.38 14.39
C GLU A 130 3.64 -13.20 13.68
N VAL A 131 3.91 -12.89 12.41
CA VAL A 131 4.79 -13.69 11.54
C VAL A 131 5.91 -12.86 10.90
N THR A 132 6.20 -11.63 11.34
CA THR A 132 7.19 -10.75 10.70
C THR A 132 8.53 -11.45 10.50
N GLU A 133 9.12 -12.01 11.56
CA GLU A 133 10.42 -12.67 11.47
C GLU A 133 10.35 -13.99 10.69
N SER A 134 9.33 -14.82 10.95
CA SER A 134 9.17 -16.13 10.31
C SER A 134 8.82 -16.02 8.82
N ALA A 135 8.12 -14.97 8.42
CA ALA A 135 7.85 -14.61 7.03
C ALA A 135 9.05 -13.92 6.35
N GLY A 136 10.17 -13.71 7.05
CA GLY A 136 11.39 -13.16 6.47
C GLY A 136 11.38 -11.64 6.24
N LEU A 137 10.47 -10.90 6.88
CA LEU A 137 10.51 -9.45 6.88
C LEU A 137 11.68 -8.94 7.74
N PRO A 138 12.31 -7.81 7.37
CA PRO A 138 13.35 -7.20 8.19
C PRO A 138 12.83 -6.78 9.57
N THR A 139 13.59 -7.11 10.61
CA THR A 139 13.31 -6.77 12.01
C THR A 139 14.19 -5.64 12.54
N ASP A 140 14.86 -4.88 11.65
CA ASP A 140 15.61 -3.70 12.03
C ASP A 140 14.71 -2.47 12.21
N ASP A 141 15.13 -1.55 13.09
CA ASP A 141 14.39 -0.33 13.35
C ASP A 141 14.55 0.68 12.20
N HIS A 142 13.41 1.17 11.70
CA HIS A 142 13.31 2.21 10.71
C HIS A 142 11.95 2.90 10.79
N ARG A 143 11.78 3.96 9.99
CA ARG A 143 10.51 4.67 9.89
C ARG A 143 9.78 4.36 8.60
N THR A 144 8.63 3.70 8.70
CA THR A 144 7.75 3.45 7.55
C THR A 144 6.48 4.28 7.67
N PHE A 145 6.20 5.07 6.64
CA PHE A 145 4.95 5.85 6.55
C PHE A 145 3.98 5.28 5.52
N GLY A 146 4.50 4.47 4.59
CA GLY A 146 3.73 3.98 3.45
C GLY A 146 4.34 2.70 2.89
N ALA A 147 3.46 1.78 2.56
CA ALA A 147 3.67 0.50 1.94
C ALA A 147 2.56 0.24 0.91
N CYS A 148 2.81 -0.71 0.02
CA CYS A 148 1.81 -1.28 -0.87
C CYS A 148 2.15 -2.73 -1.18
N PHE A 149 1.10 -3.49 -1.48
CA PHE A 149 1.20 -4.83 -2.03
C PHE A 149 0.83 -4.83 -3.50
N GLY A 150 1.48 -5.67 -4.30
CA GLY A 150 1.16 -5.84 -5.72
C GLY A 150 1.93 -7.00 -6.33
N ASP A 151 1.29 -7.71 -7.25
CA ASP A 151 1.93 -8.78 -8.03
C ASP A 151 2.73 -8.15 -9.18
N ILE A 152 4.03 -7.88 -8.94
CA ILE A 152 4.86 -7.16 -9.91
C ILE A 152 5.35 -8.08 -11.04
N ASN A 153 5.44 -9.38 -10.76
CA ASN A 153 6.07 -10.38 -11.60
C ASN A 153 5.06 -11.32 -12.28
N ARG A 154 3.78 -11.17 -11.94
CA ARG A 154 2.62 -11.94 -12.45
C ARG A 154 2.65 -13.41 -12.07
N ASP A 155 3.23 -13.75 -10.93
CA ASP A 155 3.23 -15.12 -10.41
C ASP A 155 2.00 -15.46 -9.55
N GLY A 156 1.10 -14.47 -9.36
CA GLY A 156 -0.14 -14.63 -8.60
C GLY A 156 0.04 -14.44 -7.10
N TRP A 157 1.23 -14.05 -6.63
CA TRP A 157 1.50 -13.75 -5.23
C TRP A 157 1.81 -12.27 -5.07
N LEU A 158 1.20 -11.64 -4.07
CA LEU A 158 1.40 -10.22 -3.84
C LEU A 158 2.78 -9.97 -3.22
N ASP A 159 3.58 -9.15 -3.89
CA ASP A 159 4.87 -8.67 -3.40
C ASP A 159 4.68 -7.41 -2.56
N LEU A 160 5.58 -7.18 -1.59
CA LEU A 160 5.52 -6.05 -0.67
C LEU A 160 6.56 -4.99 -1.05
N TYR A 161 6.12 -3.75 -1.23
CA TYR A 161 7.01 -2.59 -1.35
C TYR A 161 6.73 -1.57 -0.25
N TYR A 162 7.77 -1.06 0.40
CA TYR A 162 7.62 0.03 1.36
C TYR A 162 8.84 0.94 1.41
N GLY A 163 8.60 2.20 1.79
CA GLY A 163 9.65 3.21 1.93
C GLY A 163 10.13 3.31 3.37
N GLU A 164 11.43 3.15 3.58
CA GLU A 164 12.05 3.32 4.89
C GLU A 164 12.81 4.65 4.96
N ARG A 165 12.54 5.38 6.03
CA ARG A 165 13.37 6.49 6.46
C ARG A 165 14.16 6.06 7.68
N LYS A 166 15.42 5.67 7.49
CA LYS A 166 16.33 5.37 8.60
C LYS A 166 17.13 6.62 8.95
N MET A 167 17.33 6.87 10.24
CA MET A 167 18.22 7.94 10.70
C MET A 167 19.52 7.29 11.22
N GLU A 168 20.64 7.58 10.57
CA GLU A 168 21.97 7.08 10.96
C GLU A 168 22.92 8.26 11.16
N ASN A 169 23.48 8.41 12.36
CA ASN A 169 24.33 9.55 12.74
C ASN A 169 23.70 10.93 12.44
N GLY A 170 22.38 11.05 12.60
CA GLY A 170 21.63 12.28 12.31
C GLY A 170 21.41 12.55 10.82
N GLN A 171 21.81 11.64 9.93
CA GLN A 171 21.59 11.72 8.49
C GLN A 171 20.57 10.68 8.02
N PRO A 172 19.72 10.98 7.04
CA PRO A 172 18.81 9.99 6.46
C PRO A 172 19.60 8.93 5.67
N ALA A 173 19.55 7.69 6.13
CA ALA A 173 20.08 6.50 5.47
C ALA A 173 18.94 5.72 4.80
N ASN A 174 18.09 6.44 4.06
CA ASN A 174 16.84 5.91 3.49
C ASN A 174 17.09 4.74 2.54
N ARG A 175 16.23 3.73 2.63
CA ARG A 175 16.17 2.61 1.70
C ARG A 175 14.70 2.34 1.43
N ASN A 176 14.34 2.09 0.18
CA ASN A 176 13.04 1.47 -0.09
C ASN A 176 13.30 -0.02 -0.23
N ARG A 177 12.38 -0.85 0.25
CA ARG A 177 12.48 -2.29 0.10
C ARG A 177 11.39 -2.80 -0.80
N LEU A 178 11.80 -3.70 -1.69
CA LEU A 178 10.93 -4.56 -2.45
C LEU A 178 11.18 -5.97 -1.95
N LEU A 179 10.15 -6.61 -1.45
CA LEU A 179 10.15 -7.96 -0.91
C LEU A 179 9.31 -8.82 -1.85
N ARG A 180 9.95 -9.80 -2.49
CA ARG A 180 9.26 -10.76 -3.32
C ARG A 180 8.62 -11.84 -2.45
N ASN A 181 7.36 -12.12 -2.66
CA ASN A 181 6.68 -13.26 -2.05
C ASN A 181 7.16 -14.57 -2.71
N LYS A 182 7.54 -15.57 -1.90
CA LYS A 182 8.08 -16.85 -2.38
C LYS A 182 7.04 -17.94 -2.56
N ALA A 183 5.74 -17.63 -2.41
CA ALA A 183 4.65 -18.60 -2.49
C ALA A 183 4.74 -19.72 -1.44
N ASP A 184 5.48 -19.50 -0.36
CA ASP A 184 5.72 -20.45 0.73
C ASP A 184 5.44 -19.84 2.12
N GLY A 185 4.67 -18.74 2.14
CA GLY A 185 4.38 -17.96 3.34
C GLY A 185 5.51 -17.01 3.78
N THR A 186 6.57 -16.86 2.97
CA THR A 186 7.70 -15.99 3.30
C THR A 186 8.11 -15.09 2.13
N PHE A 187 8.83 -14.03 2.47
CA PHE A 187 9.35 -13.03 1.55
C PHE A 187 10.88 -13.13 1.44
N THR A 188 11.41 -12.64 0.33
CA THR A 188 12.85 -12.37 0.21
C THR A 188 13.06 -10.97 -0.31
N GLU A 189 14.04 -10.25 0.23
CA GLU A 189 14.38 -8.93 -0.30
C GLU A 189 14.84 -9.09 -1.73
N TRP A 190 14.06 -8.51 -2.65
CA TRP A 190 14.38 -8.47 -4.05
C TRP A 190 15.44 -7.39 -4.24
N LEU A 191 16.65 -7.72 -3.80
CA LEU A 191 17.82 -6.88 -3.97
C LEU A 191 17.99 -6.66 -5.46
N THR A 192 17.79 -5.42 -5.90
CA THR A 192 18.23 -4.98 -7.22
C THR A 192 19.71 -5.31 -7.32
N ARG A 193 20.06 -6.24 -8.22
CA ARG A 193 21.43 -6.66 -8.49
C ARG A 193 22.20 -5.54 -9.19
N LEU A 194 22.41 -4.42 -8.50
CA LEU A 194 23.38 -3.37 -8.86
C LEU A 194 24.38 -3.15 -7.72
N LYS A 195 24.57 -4.14 -6.85
CA LYS A 195 25.77 -4.23 -6.02
C LYS A 195 26.67 -5.30 -6.63
N LYS A 196 27.56 -4.88 -7.54
CA LYS A 196 28.65 -5.66 -8.20
C LYS A 196 28.27 -6.61 -9.35
N ALA A 197 27.58 -6.12 -10.37
CA ALA A 197 27.86 -6.62 -11.71
C ALA A 197 28.33 -5.43 -12.54
N HIS A 198 29.62 -5.43 -12.92
CA HIS A 198 30.06 -4.66 -14.07
C HIS A 198 29.31 -5.26 -15.27
N LEU A 199 28.17 -4.67 -15.60
CA LEU A 199 27.35 -5.08 -16.73
C LEU A 199 27.98 -4.45 -17.98
N PRO A 200 28.60 -5.24 -18.88
CA PRO A 200 29.34 -4.71 -20.04
C PRO A 200 28.46 -3.92 -21.01
N ILE A 201 27.13 -4.03 -20.90
CA ILE A 201 26.19 -3.29 -21.76
C ILE A 201 26.20 -1.77 -21.52
N PHE A 202 26.71 -1.29 -20.38
CA PHE A 202 26.86 0.15 -20.13
C PHE A 202 28.04 0.76 -20.89
N ASP A 203 29.04 -0.04 -21.27
CA ASP A 203 30.20 0.43 -22.01
C ASP A 203 29.88 0.63 -23.51
N ASP A 204 28.99 -0.19 -24.09
CA ASP A 204 28.62 -0.12 -25.51
C ASP A 204 27.75 1.08 -25.89
N PHE A 205 27.04 1.68 -24.93
CA PHE A 205 26.13 2.80 -25.17
C PHE A 205 26.59 4.14 -24.57
N GLY A 206 27.75 4.19 -23.90
CA GLY A 206 28.32 5.43 -23.36
C GLY A 206 27.45 6.14 -22.32
N LEU A 207 26.53 5.42 -21.67
CA LEU A 207 25.63 6.01 -20.67
C LEU A 207 26.30 5.96 -19.29
N GLN A 208 26.57 7.13 -18.72
CA GLN A 208 27.07 7.26 -17.34
C GLN A 208 26.04 6.70 -16.34
N PRO A 209 26.49 6.01 -15.26
CA PRO A 209 25.58 5.44 -14.27
C PRO A 209 24.74 6.54 -13.60
N PHE A 210 23.42 6.42 -13.67
CA PHE A 210 22.52 7.42 -13.10
C PHE A 210 22.68 7.51 -11.58
N SER A 211 22.89 8.73 -11.09
CA SER A 211 23.05 9.09 -9.67
C SER A 211 21.73 9.17 -8.90
N ASP A 212 20.59 9.06 -9.59
CA ASP A 212 19.26 9.22 -9.04
C ASP A 212 18.63 7.87 -8.64
N PRO A 213 18.33 7.63 -7.36
CA PRO A 213 17.71 6.39 -6.89
C PRO A 213 16.33 6.13 -7.50
N VAL A 214 15.56 7.17 -7.82
CA VAL A 214 14.17 7.05 -8.31
C VAL A 214 14.14 6.61 -9.78
N LYS A 215 15.14 6.99 -10.57
CA LYS A 215 15.29 6.53 -11.97
C LYS A 215 15.76 5.08 -12.08
N ARG A 216 16.31 4.49 -11.00
CA ARG A 216 16.74 3.08 -10.96
C ARG A 216 15.56 2.11 -10.89
N THR A 217 14.47 2.48 -10.20
CA THR A 217 13.28 1.62 -10.07
C THR A 217 12.53 1.47 -11.40
N MET A 218 12.53 2.51 -12.25
CA MET A 218 11.74 2.51 -13.50
C MET A 218 12.41 1.76 -14.66
N LEU A 219 13.72 1.50 -14.61
CA LEU A 219 14.45 0.76 -15.66
C LEU A 219 14.28 -0.76 -15.52
N HIS A 220 14.00 -1.28 -14.32
CA HIS A 220 13.95 -2.73 -14.06
C HIS A 220 12.68 -3.43 -14.57
N ILE A 221 11.57 -2.70 -14.77
CA ILE A 221 10.36 -3.25 -15.42
C ILE A 221 10.62 -3.58 -16.92
N LEU A 222 11.68 -3.03 -17.52
CA LEU A 222 12.06 -3.31 -18.90
C LEU A 222 13.02 -4.50 -19.04
N GLU A 223 13.80 -4.85 -18.01
CA GLU A 223 14.78 -5.95 -18.05
C GLU A 223 14.14 -7.33 -17.87
N ASP A 224 13.07 -7.45 -17.07
CA ASP A 224 12.31 -8.71 -16.94
C ASP A 224 11.66 -9.15 -18.26
N ARG A 225 11.32 -8.18 -19.13
CA ARG A 225 10.86 -8.48 -20.50
C ARG A 225 11.96 -9.03 -21.39
N TYR A 226 13.23 -8.79 -21.04
CA TYR A 226 14.40 -9.31 -21.77
C TYR A 226 14.79 -10.73 -21.32
N GLU A 227 14.68 -11.10 -20.04
CA GLU A 227 14.96 -12.48 -19.61
C GLU A 227 13.91 -13.48 -20.14
N HIS A 228 12.64 -13.06 -20.21
CA HIS A 228 11.60 -13.83 -20.92
C HIS A 228 11.90 -13.98 -22.42
N ALA A 229 12.47 -12.96 -23.07
CA ALA A 229 12.87 -13.04 -24.48
C ALA A 229 14.10 -13.94 -24.70
N ALA A 230 15.11 -13.84 -23.84
CA ALA A 230 16.33 -14.64 -23.91
C ALA A 230 16.07 -16.15 -23.73
N THR A 231 15.11 -16.50 -22.87
CA THR A 231 14.67 -17.89 -22.66
C THR A 231 13.94 -18.46 -23.88
N ILE A 232 13.22 -17.64 -24.63
CA ILE A 232 12.56 -18.06 -25.88
C ILE A 232 13.59 -18.34 -26.98
N PHE A 233 14.65 -17.53 -27.10
CA PHE A 233 15.67 -17.69 -28.14
C PHE A 233 16.64 -18.88 -27.91
N SER A 234 16.90 -19.28 -26.66
CA SER A 234 17.73 -20.46 -26.37
C SER A 234 17.03 -21.80 -26.68
N SER A 235 15.69 -21.81 -26.76
CA SER A 235 14.88 -23.00 -27.06
C SER A 235 14.69 -23.29 -28.56
N GLN A 236 15.14 -22.40 -29.46
CA GLN A 236 14.97 -22.53 -30.92
C GLN A 236 16.26 -22.83 -31.71
N LEU A 237 17.41 -23.00 -31.05
CA LEU A 237 18.63 -23.38 -31.75
C LEU A 237 18.65 -24.91 -31.98
N PRO A 238 18.74 -25.41 -33.22
CA PRO A 238 18.87 -26.84 -33.46
C PRO A 238 20.19 -27.34 -32.86
N VAL A 239 20.11 -28.44 -32.11
CA VAL A 239 21.29 -29.15 -31.58
C VAL A 239 22.13 -29.61 -32.76
N ALA A 240 23.28 -28.96 -32.97
CA ALA A 240 24.26 -29.42 -33.94
C ALA A 240 24.88 -30.74 -33.45
N GLN A 241 24.78 -31.78 -34.28
CA GLN A 241 25.50 -33.05 -34.12
C GLN A 241 26.98 -32.90 -34.45
#